data_AF-A0A1A2WRW8-F1
#
_entry.id   AF-A0A1A2WRW8-F1
#
_cell.length_a   1.000
_cell.length_b   1.000
_cell.length_c   1.000
_cell.angle_alpha   90.00
_cell.angle_beta   90.00
_cell.angle_gamma   90.00
#
_symmetry.space_group_name_H-M   'P 1'
#
loop_
_entity.id
_entity.type
_entity.pdbx_description
1 polymer ?
#
loop_
_entity_poly.entity_id
_entity_poly.type
_entity_poly.pdbx_seq_one_letter_code
_entity_poly.pdbx_strand_id
1 'polypeptide(L)'
;MSYLVAAPEFLASAATDLSNIGSALSTAKAASATPTTGVLAAAADEVSVAIAAVFSAHGQRFQALGAQAAVFHDQFVHLLNVGAGQYALAETANASPLQVLGSTNLGFGNNGSANLGSGNLGAFNVGSGNVGNSNIGFGNSGSNNMGLGNHGNGNLGFGLTGNNMVGVGALNSGSGNFGFGNSGNNNIGFFNSGNNNVGFFNSGTGNFGFSNSGNTNTGFWNAGEVNTGFANSGDYNMGFANPGDYNMGFGNAGANNMGFENTGSDNTGSFNSGDFNTGWGNSGDINTGFYNSGNLNTGFGSSVNQTGPNSGFGNTGIGNSGFFNQGLNNSGFWNSNTGPGCHKTGFFNSGSGVWDTGIGNSGGGDYNTGFFNSGIGGYNTGSFNSGMDSSGGFNTGNDQSGFFGLF
;
A
#
# COMPACT_ATOMS: atom_id res chain seq x y z
N MET A 1 -42.89 33.74 -9.56
CA MET A 1 -42.93 34.44 -8.26
C MET A 1 -41.83 35.50 -8.30
N SER A 2 -42.15 36.75 -8.59
CA SER A 2 -41.16 37.83 -8.49
C SER A 2 -40.87 38.05 -7.01
N TYR A 3 -39.65 37.80 -6.57
CA TYR A 3 -39.24 38.17 -5.22
C TYR A 3 -39.27 39.69 -5.13
N LEU A 4 -40.22 40.23 -4.37
CA LEU A 4 -40.23 41.64 -4.02
C LEU A 4 -39.06 41.85 -3.05
N VAL A 5 -37.95 42.41 -3.53
CA VAL A 5 -36.83 42.82 -2.67
C VAL A 5 -37.16 44.22 -2.17
N ALA A 6 -37.79 44.31 -1.01
CA ALA A 6 -37.90 45.58 -0.30
C ALA A 6 -36.54 45.85 0.36
N ALA A 7 -36.02 47.07 0.22
CA ALA A 7 -34.81 47.53 0.89
C ALA A 7 -35.24 48.64 1.87
N PRO A 8 -35.64 48.28 3.11
CA PRO A 8 -36.17 49.23 4.09
C PRO A 8 -35.24 50.42 4.35
N GLU A 9 -33.93 50.22 4.23
CA GLU A 9 -32.88 51.24 4.36
C GLU A 9 -32.99 52.32 3.27
N PHE A 10 -33.31 51.96 2.02
CA PHE A 10 -33.50 52.95 0.95
C PHE A 10 -34.81 53.72 1.13
N LEU A 11 -35.87 53.07 1.62
CA LEU A 11 -37.14 53.73 1.92
C LEU A 11 -37.00 54.72 3.09
N ALA A 12 -36.27 54.36 4.14
CA ALA A 12 -35.98 55.25 5.27
C ALA A 12 -35.10 56.44 4.88
N SER A 13 -34.08 56.21 4.02
CA SER A 13 -33.26 57.29 3.46
C SER A 13 -34.12 58.24 2.63
N ALA A 14 -34.95 57.71 1.72
CA ALA A 14 -35.83 58.52 0.90
C ALA A 14 -36.83 59.33 1.73
N ALA A 15 -37.37 58.77 2.82
CA ALA A 15 -38.27 59.49 3.72
C ALA A 15 -37.57 60.65 4.44
N THR A 16 -36.30 60.47 4.80
CA THR A 16 -35.46 61.51 5.40
C THR A 16 -35.17 62.63 4.40
N ASP A 17 -34.79 62.28 3.17
CA ASP A 17 -34.54 63.25 2.09
C ASP A 17 -35.80 64.05 1.77
N LEU A 18 -36.94 63.37 1.67
CA LEU A 18 -38.22 64.03 1.43
C LEU A 18 -38.59 64.96 2.58
N SER A 19 -38.42 64.54 3.84
CA SER A 19 -38.64 65.42 5.00
C SER A 19 -37.78 66.68 4.97
N ASN A 20 -36.51 66.55 4.57
CA ASN A 20 -35.61 67.70 4.39
C ASN A 20 -36.10 68.64 3.28
N ILE A 21 -36.56 68.09 2.15
CA ILE A 21 -37.16 68.87 1.06
C ILE A 21 -38.43 69.59 1.52
N GLY A 22 -39.33 68.90 2.25
CA GLY A 22 -40.55 69.47 2.79
C GLY A 22 -40.29 70.62 3.77
N SER A 23 -39.29 70.46 4.63
CA SER A 23 -38.81 71.51 5.54
C SER A 23 -38.29 72.72 4.78
N ALA A 24 -37.38 72.51 3.82
CA ALA A 24 -36.80 73.58 3.01
C ALA A 24 -37.88 74.35 2.20
N LEU A 25 -38.83 73.63 1.60
CA LEU A 25 -39.94 74.24 0.86
C LEU A 25 -40.87 75.04 1.78
N SER A 26 -41.14 74.54 2.98
CA SER A 26 -41.95 75.24 3.98
C SER A 26 -41.28 76.52 4.45
N THR A 27 -39.97 76.51 4.70
CA THR A 27 -39.18 77.70 5.02
C THR A 27 -39.20 78.72 3.87
N ALA A 28 -38.96 78.28 2.63
CA ALA A 28 -39.00 79.17 1.47
C ALA A 28 -40.38 79.80 1.25
N LYS A 29 -41.45 79.01 1.45
CA LYS A 29 -42.83 79.48 1.37
C LYS A 29 -43.16 80.52 2.45
N ALA A 30 -42.67 80.31 3.67
CA ALA A 30 -42.85 81.27 4.76
C ALA A 30 -42.12 82.59 4.47
N ALA A 31 -40.90 82.53 3.93
CA ALA A 31 -40.12 83.72 3.58
C ALA A 31 -40.78 84.56 2.47
N SER A 32 -41.48 83.92 1.52
CA SER A 32 -42.16 84.62 0.41
C SER A 32 -43.57 85.11 0.75
N ALA A 33 -44.12 84.78 1.92
CA ALA A 33 -45.49 85.15 2.30
C ALA A 33 -45.69 86.67 2.32
N THR A 34 -44.95 87.39 3.16
CA THR A 34 -45.06 88.85 3.31
C THR A 34 -44.91 89.63 2.00
N PRO A 35 -43.85 89.42 1.18
CA PRO A 35 -43.68 90.19 -0.05
C PRO A 35 -44.72 89.87 -1.14
N THR A 36 -45.41 88.72 -1.09
CA THR A 36 -46.39 88.32 -2.12
C THR A 36 -47.84 88.58 -1.71
N THR A 37 -48.15 88.67 -0.42
CA THR A 37 -49.51 88.94 0.08
C THR A 37 -49.75 90.39 0.48
N GLY A 38 -48.67 91.18 0.62
CA GLY A 38 -48.70 92.59 1.04
C GLY A 38 -48.25 93.55 -0.07
N VAL A 39 -48.62 93.29 -1.33
CA VAL A 39 -48.23 94.13 -2.46
C VAL A 39 -48.95 95.48 -2.36
N LEU A 40 -48.19 96.56 -2.33
CA LEU A 40 -48.72 97.93 -2.28
C LEU A 40 -48.98 98.46 -3.69
N ALA A 41 -50.01 99.30 -3.85
CA ALA A 41 -50.29 99.99 -5.11
C ALA A 41 -49.13 100.95 -5.44
N ALA A 42 -48.68 100.94 -6.69
CA ALA A 42 -47.57 101.79 -7.14
C ALA A 42 -47.93 103.28 -7.18
N ALA A 43 -49.21 103.60 -7.38
CA ALA A 43 -49.80 104.94 -7.32
C ALA A 43 -51.26 104.86 -6.82
N ALA A 44 -51.90 106.01 -6.58
CA ALA A 44 -53.26 106.11 -6.03
C ALA A 44 -54.37 105.88 -7.05
N ASP A 45 -54.05 105.52 -8.30
CA ASP A 45 -55.02 105.25 -9.34
C ASP A 45 -55.67 103.86 -9.18
N GLU A 46 -56.87 103.72 -9.74
CA GLU A 46 -57.68 102.50 -9.62
C GLU A 46 -56.99 101.28 -10.25
N VAL A 47 -56.14 101.46 -11.27
CA VAL A 47 -55.44 100.37 -11.95
C VAL A 47 -54.32 99.82 -11.05
N SER A 48 -53.51 100.70 -10.45
CA SER A 48 -52.47 100.32 -9.49
C SER A 48 -53.04 99.58 -8.26
N VAL A 49 -54.19 100.03 -7.74
CA VAL A 49 -54.88 99.38 -6.63
C VAL A 49 -55.43 98.01 -7.04
N ALA A 50 -56.07 97.91 -8.20
CA ALA A 50 -56.61 96.64 -8.70
C ALA A 50 -55.51 95.60 -8.97
N ILE A 51 -54.38 96.00 -9.55
CA ILE A 51 -53.23 95.11 -9.80
C ILE A 51 -52.64 94.60 -8.48
N ALA A 52 -52.39 95.48 -7.51
CA ALA A 52 -51.88 95.09 -6.19
C ALA A 52 -52.82 94.13 -5.45
N ALA A 53 -54.13 94.32 -5.58
CA ALA A 53 -55.14 93.43 -5.03
C ALA A 53 -55.13 92.04 -5.69
N VAL A 54 -54.97 91.97 -7.02
CA VAL A 54 -54.88 90.69 -7.76
C VAL A 54 -53.65 89.90 -7.33
N PHE A 55 -52.47 90.53 -7.25
CA PHE A 55 -51.24 89.86 -6.83
C PHE A 55 -51.30 89.42 -5.36
N SER A 56 -51.83 90.26 -4.47
CA SER A 56 -52.01 89.90 -3.06
C SER A 56 -52.99 88.74 -2.87
N ALA A 57 -54.11 88.73 -3.61
CA ALA A 57 -55.06 87.63 -3.59
C ALA A 57 -54.47 86.33 -4.19
N HIS A 58 -53.64 86.45 -5.22
CA HIS A 58 -52.91 85.31 -5.79
C HIS A 58 -51.91 84.72 -4.79
N GLY A 59 -51.14 85.57 -4.10
CA GLY A 59 -50.22 85.16 -3.02
C GLY A 59 -50.95 84.44 -1.88
N GLN A 60 -52.12 84.94 -1.46
CA GLN A 60 -52.94 84.29 -0.42
C GLN A 60 -53.42 82.90 -0.86
N ARG A 61 -53.87 82.75 -2.11
CA ARG A 61 -54.25 81.44 -2.67
C ARG A 61 -53.08 80.48 -2.77
N PHE A 62 -51.90 80.97 -3.17
CA PHE A 62 -50.68 80.18 -3.21
C PHE A 62 -50.29 79.68 -1.81
N GLN A 63 -50.38 80.53 -0.77
CA GLN A 63 -50.10 80.12 0.61
C GLN A 63 -51.08 79.05 1.11
N ALA A 64 -52.37 79.18 0.79
CA ALA A 64 -53.39 78.18 1.12
C ALA A 64 -53.14 76.83 0.42
N LEU A 65 -52.83 76.84 -0.88
CA LEU A 65 -52.49 75.63 -1.63
C LEU A 65 -51.18 75.00 -1.13
N GLY A 66 -50.17 75.82 -0.83
CA GLY A 66 -48.91 75.35 -0.26
C GLY A 66 -49.04 74.78 1.15
N ALA A 67 -50.07 75.15 1.91
CA ALA A 67 -50.40 74.49 3.18
C ALA A 67 -51.02 73.09 2.93
N GLN A 68 -51.92 72.97 1.95
CA GLN A 68 -52.48 71.66 1.56
C GLN A 68 -51.39 70.71 1.03
N ALA A 69 -50.46 71.21 0.22
CA ALA A 69 -49.33 70.44 -0.29
C ALA A 69 -48.38 69.97 0.83
N ALA A 70 -48.16 70.79 1.86
CA ALA A 70 -47.35 70.40 3.03
C ALA A 70 -48.02 69.25 3.80
N VAL A 71 -49.33 69.31 4.03
CA VAL A 71 -50.08 68.23 4.69
C VAL A 71 -50.00 66.92 3.89
N PHE A 72 -50.17 66.99 2.57
CA PHE A 72 -50.01 65.82 1.70
C PHE A 72 -48.59 65.25 1.78
N HIS A 73 -47.57 66.13 1.73
CA HIS A 73 -46.17 65.72 1.82
C HIS A 73 -45.87 65.03 3.15
N ASP A 74 -46.33 65.59 4.27
CA ASP A 74 -46.15 65.00 5.59
C ASP A 74 -46.80 63.62 5.69
N GLN A 75 -48.01 63.46 5.14
CA GLN A 75 -48.69 62.17 5.05
C GLN A 75 -47.91 61.17 4.18
N PHE A 76 -47.37 61.61 3.05
CA PHE A 76 -46.57 60.77 2.16
C PHE A 76 -45.28 60.29 2.84
N VAL A 77 -44.54 61.20 3.48
CA VAL A 77 -43.32 60.87 4.24
C VAL A 77 -43.65 59.95 5.42
N HIS A 78 -44.76 60.19 6.11
CA HIS A 78 -45.23 59.33 7.18
C HIS A 78 -45.52 57.91 6.69
N LEU A 79 -46.29 57.76 5.59
CA LEU A 79 -46.60 56.47 5.00
C LEU A 79 -45.35 55.74 4.51
N LEU A 80 -44.36 56.45 3.96
CA LEU A 80 -43.09 55.88 3.52
C LEU A 80 -42.30 55.31 4.71
N ASN A 81 -42.21 56.07 5.81
CA ASN A 81 -41.57 55.61 7.06
C ASN A 81 -42.29 54.41 7.68
N VAL A 82 -43.63 54.47 7.79
CA VAL A 82 -44.43 53.36 8.32
C VAL A 82 -44.28 52.13 7.44
N GLY A 83 -44.32 52.29 6.12
CA GLY A 83 -44.12 51.21 5.15
C GLY A 83 -42.77 50.53 5.31
N ALA A 84 -41.68 51.28 5.43
CA ALA A 84 -40.34 50.75 5.67
C ALA A 84 -40.29 49.90 6.96
N GLY A 85 -40.90 50.39 8.05
CA GLY A 85 -41.00 49.66 9.31
C GLY A 85 -41.78 48.35 9.19
N GLN A 86 -42.89 48.32 8.43
CA GLN A 86 -43.68 47.10 8.23
C GLN A 86 -42.90 46.03 7.45
N TYR A 87 -42.13 46.40 6.43
CA TYR A 87 -41.29 45.44 5.69
C TYR A 87 -40.19 44.84 6.58
N ALA A 88 -39.48 45.66 7.36
CA ALA A 88 -38.46 45.17 8.29
C ALA A 88 -39.04 44.22 9.37
N LEU A 89 -40.24 44.53 9.88
CA LEU A 89 -40.95 43.64 10.81
C LEU A 89 -41.35 42.32 10.15
N ALA A 90 -41.81 42.35 8.91
CA ALA A 90 -42.17 41.15 8.16
C ALA A 90 -40.95 40.24 7.91
N GLU A 91 -39.80 40.82 7.56
CA GLU A 91 -38.54 40.06 7.40
C GLU A 91 -38.11 39.39 8.70
N THR A 92 -38.18 40.13 9.82
CA THR A 92 -37.86 39.60 11.15
C THR A 92 -38.82 38.48 11.56
N ALA A 93 -40.12 38.66 11.32
CA ALA A 93 -41.14 37.67 11.63
C ALA A 93 -40.99 36.39 10.80
N ASN A 94 -40.58 36.50 9.54
CA ASN A 94 -40.37 35.34 8.67
C ASN A 94 -39.05 34.59 8.96
N ALA A 95 -38.03 35.26 9.50
CA ALA A 95 -36.76 34.63 9.86
C ALA A 95 -36.86 33.73 11.10
N SER A 96 -37.71 34.09 12.07
CA SER A 96 -37.81 33.38 13.36
C SER A 96 -38.29 31.91 13.25
N PRO A 97 -39.37 31.58 12.52
CA PRO A 97 -39.82 30.20 12.36
C PRO A 97 -38.79 29.29 11.67
N LEU A 98 -38.02 29.83 10.72
CA LEU A 98 -36.97 29.07 10.03
C LEU A 98 -35.80 28.71 10.96
N GLN A 99 -35.41 29.62 11.86
CA GLN A 99 -34.36 29.36 12.85
C GLN A 99 -34.78 28.29 13.87
N VAL A 100 -36.07 28.25 14.22
CA VAL A 100 -36.63 27.22 15.10
C VAL A 100 -36.56 25.85 14.44
N LEU A 101 -36.93 25.72 13.17
CA LEU A 101 -36.87 24.43 12.45
C LEU A 101 -35.44 23.85 12.39
N GLY A 102 -34.42 24.69 12.21
CA GLY A 102 -33.02 24.25 12.19
C GLY A 102 -32.45 23.82 13.54
N SER A 103 -33.14 24.14 14.65
CA SER A 103 -32.71 23.82 16.01
C SER A 103 -33.66 22.87 16.75
N THR A 104 -34.80 22.52 16.14
CA THR A 104 -35.87 21.76 16.80
C THR A 104 -35.46 20.30 17.03
N ASN A 105 -35.72 19.82 18.24
CA ASN A 105 -35.69 18.38 18.54
C ASN A 105 -37.09 17.79 18.36
N LEU A 106 -37.22 16.66 17.65
CA LEU A 106 -38.46 15.91 17.51
C LEU A 106 -38.46 14.68 18.42
N GLY A 107 -39.25 14.73 19.50
CA GLY A 107 -39.37 13.68 20.52
C GLY A 107 -39.02 14.17 21.92
N PHE A 108 -39.08 13.30 22.93
CA PHE A 108 -39.00 13.70 24.34
C PHE A 108 -37.59 13.60 24.91
N GLY A 109 -37.26 14.48 25.87
CA GLY A 109 -36.02 14.37 26.64
C GLY A 109 -34.73 14.63 25.86
N ASN A 110 -34.82 15.30 24.70
CA ASN A 110 -33.64 15.71 23.93
C ASN A 110 -33.05 17.00 24.52
N ASN A 111 -31.73 17.05 24.65
CA ASN A 111 -30.97 18.23 25.07
C ASN A 111 -29.92 18.57 23.98
N GLY A 112 -30.07 19.73 23.33
CA GLY A 112 -29.30 20.14 22.16
C GLY A 112 -30.22 20.50 20.99
N SER A 113 -29.83 20.24 19.75
CA SER A 113 -30.55 20.69 18.56
C SER A 113 -30.69 19.64 17.46
N ALA A 114 -31.75 19.75 16.64
CA ALA A 114 -31.94 18.93 15.45
C ALA A 114 -31.91 17.39 15.68
N ASN A 115 -32.30 16.93 16.87
CA ASN A 115 -32.38 15.49 17.16
C ASN A 115 -33.74 14.92 16.74
N LEU A 116 -33.75 13.72 16.17
CA LEU A 116 -34.94 12.95 15.84
C LEU A 116 -35.01 11.68 16.70
N GLY A 117 -35.99 11.60 17.60
CA GLY A 117 -36.18 10.51 18.56
C GLY A 117 -36.14 11.03 20.00
N SER A 118 -35.82 10.20 20.99
CA SER A 118 -35.93 10.59 22.41
C SER A 118 -34.64 10.41 23.20
N GLY A 119 -34.45 11.22 24.24
CA GLY A 119 -33.34 11.07 25.19
C GLY A 119 -31.96 11.32 24.58
N ASN A 120 -31.84 12.10 23.52
CA ASN A 120 -30.54 12.42 22.91
C ASN A 120 -29.90 13.64 23.58
N LEU A 121 -28.58 13.60 23.82
CA LEU A 121 -27.77 14.72 24.29
C LEU A 121 -26.75 15.09 23.21
N GLY A 122 -26.86 16.30 22.64
CA GLY A 122 -26.04 16.79 21.53
C GLY A 122 -26.89 17.17 20.33
N ALA A 123 -26.32 17.11 19.12
CA ALA A 123 -26.99 17.58 17.91
C ALA A 123 -27.05 16.54 16.79
N PHE A 124 -28.06 16.65 15.92
CA PHE A 124 -28.22 15.84 14.70
C PHE A 124 -28.28 14.32 14.93
N ASN A 125 -28.69 13.87 16.11
CA ASN A 125 -28.86 12.43 16.35
C ASN A 125 -30.20 11.93 15.80
N VAL A 126 -30.20 10.75 15.17
CA VAL A 126 -31.39 10.05 14.70
C VAL A 126 -31.51 8.74 15.47
N GLY A 127 -32.62 8.54 16.17
CA GLY A 127 -32.86 7.43 17.10
C GLY A 127 -32.88 7.91 18.55
N SER A 128 -32.60 7.03 19.52
CA SER A 128 -32.84 7.37 20.94
C SER A 128 -31.67 7.04 21.87
N GLY A 129 -31.51 7.84 22.92
CA GLY A 129 -30.50 7.62 23.96
C GLY A 129 -29.06 7.88 23.50
N ASN A 130 -28.84 8.66 22.44
CA ASN A 130 -27.49 8.97 21.97
C ASN A 130 -26.88 10.14 22.74
N VAL A 131 -25.60 10.07 23.06
CA VAL A 131 -24.80 11.14 23.68
C VAL A 131 -23.68 11.54 22.72
N GLY A 132 -23.61 12.80 22.33
CA GLY A 132 -22.71 13.33 21.29
C GLY A 132 -23.48 13.74 20.03
N ASN A 133 -22.79 13.82 18.88
CA ASN A 133 -23.35 14.43 17.68
C ASN A 133 -23.45 13.46 16.49
N SER A 134 -24.45 13.65 15.63
CA SER A 134 -24.58 12.97 14.34
C SER A 134 -24.62 11.44 14.44
N ASN A 135 -25.15 10.88 15.53
CA ASN A 135 -25.30 9.43 15.68
C ASN A 135 -26.62 8.96 15.04
N ILE A 136 -26.60 7.78 14.43
CA ILE A 136 -27.78 7.11 13.87
C ILE A 136 -27.97 5.78 14.60
N GLY A 137 -29.10 5.58 15.26
CA GLY A 137 -29.44 4.38 16.02
C GLY A 137 -29.64 4.67 17.50
N PHE A 138 -29.26 3.73 18.38
CA PHE A 138 -29.68 3.77 19.78
C PHE A 138 -28.51 3.64 20.76
N GLY A 139 -28.51 4.45 21.81
CA GLY A 139 -27.57 4.29 22.93
C GLY A 139 -26.11 4.54 22.59
N ASN A 140 -25.80 5.26 21.50
CA ASN A 140 -24.41 5.53 21.13
C ASN A 140 -23.84 6.69 21.97
N SER A 141 -22.56 6.60 22.35
CA SER A 141 -21.84 7.61 23.12
C SER A 141 -20.57 8.04 22.36
N GLY A 142 -20.53 9.29 21.91
CA GLY A 142 -19.52 9.85 21.01
C GLY A 142 -20.19 10.40 19.75
N SER A 143 -19.44 10.61 18.66
CA SER A 143 -19.97 11.24 17.45
C SER A 143 -19.85 10.39 16.18
N ASN A 144 -20.76 10.58 15.24
CA ASN A 144 -20.78 9.92 13.93
C ASN A 144 -20.89 8.39 13.99
N ASN A 145 -21.52 7.82 15.03
CA ASN A 145 -21.73 6.38 15.12
C ASN A 145 -23.04 5.96 14.44
N MET A 146 -23.05 4.80 13.80
CA MET A 146 -24.24 4.17 13.22
C MET A 146 -24.45 2.78 13.84
N GLY A 147 -25.57 2.56 14.52
CA GLY A 147 -25.97 1.28 15.10
C GLY A 147 -26.38 1.36 16.57
N LEU A 148 -26.07 0.34 17.38
CA LEU A 148 -26.54 0.23 18.78
C LEU A 148 -25.38 0.22 19.76
N GLY A 149 -25.43 1.06 20.80
CA GLY A 149 -24.56 0.94 21.96
C GLY A 149 -23.07 1.13 21.68
N ASN A 150 -22.70 1.89 20.64
CA ASN A 150 -21.29 2.14 20.33
C ASN A 150 -20.71 3.25 21.20
N HIS A 151 -19.50 3.08 21.72
CA HIS A 151 -18.76 4.04 22.53
C HIS A 151 -17.47 4.49 21.81
N GLY A 152 -17.34 5.78 21.55
CA GLY A 152 -16.27 6.41 20.75
C GLY A 152 -16.82 7.04 19.46
N ASN A 153 -16.01 7.25 18.44
CA ASN A 153 -16.37 8.03 17.25
C ASN A 153 -16.27 7.24 15.95
N GLY A 154 -17.22 7.46 15.03
CA GLY A 154 -17.16 6.92 13.67
C GLY A 154 -17.35 5.41 13.56
N ASN A 155 -18.05 4.78 14.52
CA ASN A 155 -18.25 3.34 14.54
C ASN A 155 -19.52 2.92 13.77
N LEU A 156 -19.48 1.78 13.08
CA LEU A 156 -20.62 1.17 12.40
C LEU A 156 -20.89 -0.23 12.94
N GLY A 157 -21.95 -0.41 13.73
CA GLY A 157 -22.38 -1.73 14.21
C GLY A 157 -22.93 -1.73 15.63
N PHE A 158 -22.61 -2.77 16.41
CA PHE A 158 -23.30 -3.07 17.67
C PHE A 158 -22.32 -3.25 18.83
N GLY A 159 -22.41 -2.42 19.87
CA GLY A 159 -21.67 -2.58 21.12
C GLY A 159 -20.16 -2.33 21.01
N LEU A 160 -19.71 -1.58 20.00
CA LEU A 160 -18.29 -1.33 19.74
C LEU A 160 -17.72 -0.32 20.75
N THR A 161 -16.49 -0.53 21.28
CA THR A 161 -15.77 0.46 22.12
C THR A 161 -14.43 0.89 21.49
N GLY A 162 -14.25 2.16 21.15
CA GLY A 162 -13.09 2.71 20.41
C GLY A 162 -13.51 3.64 19.25
N ASN A 163 -12.61 3.97 18.32
CA ASN A 163 -12.91 4.82 17.17
C ASN A 163 -12.78 4.07 15.83
N ASN A 164 -13.59 4.44 14.84
CA ASN A 164 -13.53 3.99 13.45
C ASN A 164 -13.64 2.46 13.25
N MET A 165 -14.38 1.77 14.12
CA MET A 165 -14.58 0.33 13.98
C MET A 165 -15.84 -0.01 13.19
N VAL A 166 -15.86 -1.18 12.57
CA VAL A 166 -17.04 -1.76 11.94
C VAL A 166 -17.24 -3.17 12.49
N GLY A 167 -18.42 -3.52 13.00
CA GLY A 167 -18.73 -4.90 13.43
C GLY A 167 -19.62 -5.05 14.68
N VAL A 168 -19.38 -6.13 15.44
CA VAL A 168 -20.11 -6.45 16.69
C VAL A 168 -19.09 -6.48 17.83
N GLY A 169 -19.20 -5.58 18.80
CA GLY A 169 -18.16 -5.32 19.80
C GLY A 169 -17.90 -6.44 20.79
N ALA A 170 -18.89 -7.29 21.10
CA ALA A 170 -18.63 -8.52 21.85
C ALA A 170 -17.65 -9.46 21.11
N LEU A 171 -17.50 -9.27 19.80
CA LEU A 171 -16.65 -10.06 18.92
C LEU A 171 -15.45 -9.27 18.39
N ASN A 172 -15.29 -7.97 18.68
CA ASN A 172 -14.15 -7.17 18.22
C ASN A 172 -13.50 -6.41 19.38
N SER A 173 -12.26 -6.76 19.76
CA SER A 173 -11.50 -6.09 20.83
C SER A 173 -10.23 -5.42 20.29
N GLY A 174 -9.95 -4.20 20.76
CA GLY A 174 -8.85 -3.35 20.30
C GLY A 174 -9.31 -2.25 19.35
N SER A 175 -8.41 -1.68 18.54
CA SER A 175 -8.68 -0.47 17.73
C SER A 175 -8.46 -0.67 16.23
N GLY A 176 -9.21 0.05 15.39
CA GLY A 176 -9.00 0.03 13.93
C GLY A 176 -9.36 -1.28 13.22
N ASN A 177 -10.05 -2.20 13.90
CA ASN A 177 -10.46 -3.47 13.29
C ASN A 177 -11.67 -3.27 12.36
N PHE A 178 -11.65 -3.92 11.21
CA PHE A 178 -12.74 -3.96 10.23
C PHE A 178 -13.24 -5.40 10.03
N GLY A 179 -14.51 -5.68 10.36
CA GLY A 179 -15.12 -7.01 10.24
C GLY A 179 -15.68 -7.52 11.58
N PHE A 180 -15.56 -8.80 11.92
CA PHE A 180 -16.00 -9.31 13.23
C PHE A 180 -15.12 -10.46 13.74
N GLY A 181 -15.06 -10.67 15.05
CA GLY A 181 -14.24 -11.73 15.64
C GLY A 181 -12.78 -11.30 15.90
N ASN A 182 -12.38 -10.07 15.57
CA ASN A 182 -10.98 -9.67 15.61
C ASN A 182 -10.53 -9.19 17.01
N SER A 183 -9.36 -9.62 17.45
CA SER A 183 -8.71 -9.16 18.68
C SER A 183 -7.35 -8.53 18.37
N GLY A 184 -7.03 -7.39 19.01
CA GLY A 184 -5.83 -6.59 18.77
C GLY A 184 -6.13 -5.42 17.82
N ASN A 185 -5.18 -4.95 17.02
CA ASN A 185 -5.34 -3.69 16.28
C ASN A 185 -5.23 -3.83 14.75
N ASN A 186 -5.98 -2.99 14.03
CA ASN A 186 -5.91 -2.82 12.58
C ASN A 186 -6.07 -4.12 11.77
N ASN A 187 -6.82 -5.09 12.28
CA ASN A 187 -7.10 -6.31 11.56
C ASN A 187 -8.28 -6.10 10.59
N ILE A 188 -8.20 -6.64 9.38
CA ILE A 188 -9.25 -6.59 8.37
C ILE A 188 -9.72 -8.03 8.09
N GLY A 189 -11.02 -8.27 8.19
CA GLY A 189 -11.64 -9.57 7.96
C GLY A 189 -12.19 -10.17 9.24
N PHE A 190 -11.99 -11.46 9.48
CA PHE A 190 -12.72 -12.17 10.54
C PHE A 190 -11.85 -13.04 11.43
N PHE A 191 -12.14 -13.03 12.73
CA PHE A 191 -11.49 -13.91 13.71
C PHE A 191 -9.96 -13.82 13.75
N ASN A 192 -9.37 -12.69 13.35
CA ASN A 192 -7.93 -12.49 13.45
C ASN A 192 -7.53 -12.07 14.87
N SER A 193 -6.36 -12.48 15.33
CA SER A 193 -5.79 -12.12 16.64
C SER A 193 -4.41 -11.51 16.48
N GLY A 194 -4.12 -10.41 17.17
CA GLY A 194 -2.87 -9.67 17.05
C GLY A 194 -3.04 -8.40 16.21
N ASN A 195 -2.05 -8.04 15.37
CA ASN A 195 -2.05 -6.72 14.73
C ASN A 195 -1.89 -6.80 13.21
N ASN A 196 -2.55 -5.89 12.49
CA ASN A 196 -2.37 -5.65 11.05
C ASN A 196 -2.59 -6.90 10.17
N ASN A 197 -3.38 -7.88 10.62
CA ASN A 197 -3.67 -9.06 9.81
C ASN A 197 -4.82 -8.78 8.83
N VAL A 198 -4.73 -9.33 7.62
CA VAL A 198 -5.77 -9.22 6.59
C VAL A 198 -6.23 -10.61 6.16
N GLY A 199 -7.50 -10.91 6.35
CA GLY A 199 -8.12 -12.18 5.98
C GLY A 199 -8.85 -12.83 7.15
N PHE A 200 -8.62 -14.13 7.37
CA PHE A 200 -9.43 -14.91 8.30
C PHE A 200 -8.56 -15.74 9.24
N PHE A 201 -8.92 -15.79 10.52
CA PHE A 201 -8.31 -16.67 11.52
C PHE A 201 -6.79 -16.53 11.68
N ASN A 202 -6.18 -15.44 11.21
CA ASN A 202 -4.74 -15.24 11.35
C ASN A 202 -4.39 -14.86 12.79
N SER A 203 -3.23 -15.28 13.28
CA SER A 203 -2.70 -14.94 14.60
C SER A 203 -1.29 -14.36 14.49
N GLY A 204 -1.01 -13.30 15.25
CA GLY A 204 0.28 -12.61 15.25
C GLY A 204 0.22 -11.29 14.49
N THR A 205 1.23 -10.97 13.67
CA THR A 205 1.37 -9.64 13.08
C THR A 205 1.52 -9.65 11.57
N GLY A 206 0.74 -8.84 10.86
CA GLY A 206 0.98 -8.54 9.44
C GLY A 206 0.75 -9.71 8.49
N ASN A 207 -0.02 -10.72 8.88
CA ASN A 207 -0.30 -11.86 8.01
C ASN A 207 -1.40 -11.53 6.99
N PHE A 208 -1.27 -12.05 5.77
CA PHE A 208 -2.26 -11.93 4.71
C PHE A 208 -2.78 -13.32 4.28
N GLY A 209 -4.08 -13.58 4.40
CA GLY A 209 -4.71 -14.81 3.94
C GLY A 209 -5.48 -15.54 5.05
N PHE A 210 -5.30 -16.85 5.18
CA PHE A 210 -6.13 -17.70 6.04
C PHE A 210 -5.29 -18.49 7.05
N SER A 211 -5.65 -18.36 8.32
CA SER A 211 -5.15 -19.20 9.42
C SER A 211 -3.62 -19.26 9.50
N ASN A 212 -2.94 -18.18 9.13
CA ASN A 212 -1.50 -18.07 9.34
C ASN A 212 -1.20 -17.67 10.80
N SER A 213 -0.13 -18.19 11.37
CA SER A 213 0.32 -17.91 12.74
C SER A 213 1.75 -17.36 12.73
N GLY A 214 2.02 -16.29 13.47
CA GLY A 214 3.34 -15.65 13.52
C GLY A 214 3.34 -14.32 12.75
N ASN A 215 4.41 -14.03 12.01
CA ASN A 215 4.65 -12.68 11.47
C ASN A 215 4.81 -12.65 9.95
N THR A 216 4.10 -11.75 9.27
CA THR A 216 4.30 -11.42 7.84
C THR A 216 4.12 -12.61 6.88
N ASN A 217 3.32 -13.61 7.26
CA ASN A 217 3.05 -14.74 6.38
C ASN A 217 1.97 -14.40 5.36
N THR A 218 2.13 -14.88 4.12
CA THR A 218 1.17 -14.71 3.02
C THR A 218 0.68 -16.07 2.52
N GLY A 219 -0.64 -16.26 2.46
CA GLY A 219 -1.26 -17.50 1.96
C GLY A 219 -2.07 -18.22 3.03
N PHE A 220 -1.87 -19.53 3.19
CA PHE A 220 -2.75 -20.38 4.00
C PHE A 220 -1.96 -21.26 4.96
N TRP A 221 -2.39 -21.32 6.22
CA TRP A 221 -1.87 -22.25 7.23
C TRP A 221 -0.36 -22.20 7.45
N ASN A 222 0.29 -21.07 7.17
CA ASN A 222 1.71 -20.93 7.45
C ASN A 222 1.94 -20.59 8.92
N ALA A 223 3.00 -21.14 9.52
CA ALA A 223 3.41 -20.87 10.91
C ALA A 223 4.87 -20.41 10.96
N GLY A 224 5.15 -19.33 11.70
CA GLY A 224 6.50 -18.74 11.81
C GLY A 224 6.56 -17.37 11.16
N GLU A 225 7.67 -17.03 10.51
CA GLU A 225 7.93 -15.70 9.96
C GLU A 225 8.14 -15.69 8.44
N VAL A 226 7.55 -14.71 7.75
CA VAL A 226 7.85 -14.36 6.34
C VAL A 226 7.63 -15.53 5.36
N ASN A 227 6.75 -16.47 5.68
CA ASN A 227 6.43 -17.56 4.75
C ASN A 227 5.44 -17.12 3.68
N THR A 228 5.62 -17.59 2.45
CA THR A 228 4.68 -17.37 1.34
C THR A 228 4.22 -18.70 0.75
N GLY A 229 2.91 -18.94 0.74
CA GLY A 229 2.29 -20.11 0.12
C GLY A 229 1.40 -20.89 1.09
N PHE A 230 1.56 -22.20 1.20
CA PHE A 230 0.64 -23.07 1.91
C PHE A 230 1.36 -23.98 2.90
N ALA A 231 0.87 -24.03 4.14
CA ALA A 231 1.27 -25.00 5.16
C ALA A 231 2.78 -25.06 5.46
N ASN A 232 3.51 -23.96 5.27
CA ASN A 232 4.92 -23.90 5.68
C ASN A 232 5.04 -23.66 7.19
N SER A 233 6.06 -24.23 7.82
CA SER A 233 6.32 -24.09 9.26
C SER A 233 7.79 -23.75 9.50
N GLY A 234 8.08 -22.73 10.30
CA GLY A 234 9.42 -22.15 10.43
C GLY A 234 9.49 -20.85 9.65
N ASP A 235 10.66 -20.41 9.21
CA ASP A 235 10.84 -19.03 8.75
C ASP A 235 11.32 -18.94 7.28
N TYR A 236 10.91 -17.88 6.58
CA TYR A 236 11.39 -17.53 5.23
C TYR A 236 11.15 -18.61 4.15
N ASN A 237 10.14 -19.46 4.29
CA ASN A 237 9.83 -20.47 3.28
C ASN A 237 8.93 -19.92 2.16
N MET A 238 9.15 -20.39 0.94
CA MET A 238 8.30 -20.10 -0.21
C MET A 238 7.80 -21.39 -0.87
N GLY A 239 6.48 -21.53 -0.99
CA GLY A 239 5.84 -22.67 -1.66
C GLY A 239 4.94 -23.45 -0.71
N PHE A 240 5.08 -24.77 -0.67
CA PHE A 240 4.10 -25.67 -0.07
C PHE A 240 4.74 -26.63 0.91
N ALA A 241 4.17 -26.71 2.11
CA ALA A 241 4.48 -27.74 3.10
C ALA A 241 5.99 -27.87 3.41
N ASN A 242 6.72 -26.75 3.48
CA ASN A 242 8.13 -26.77 3.86
C ASN A 242 8.28 -26.52 5.38
N PRO A 243 8.67 -27.53 6.18
CA PRO A 243 9.09 -27.35 7.57
C PRO A 243 10.57 -26.95 7.71
N GLY A 244 10.88 -26.07 8.64
CA GLY A 244 12.22 -25.51 8.84
C GLY A 244 12.34 -24.14 8.17
N ASP A 245 13.54 -23.75 7.74
CA ASP A 245 13.83 -22.36 7.38
C ASP A 245 14.39 -22.19 5.96
N TYR A 246 14.09 -21.08 5.31
CA TYR A 246 14.66 -20.68 4.01
C TYR A 246 14.46 -21.71 2.87
N ASN A 247 13.43 -22.53 2.94
CA ASN A 247 13.17 -23.51 1.90
C ASN A 247 12.29 -22.94 0.78
N MET A 248 12.59 -23.30 -0.46
CA MET A 248 11.81 -22.91 -1.64
C MET A 248 11.32 -24.15 -2.40
N GLY A 249 10.02 -24.26 -2.63
CA GLY A 249 9.40 -25.33 -3.41
C GLY A 249 8.38 -26.13 -2.59
N PHE A 250 8.46 -27.45 -2.64
CA PHE A 250 7.44 -28.33 -2.05
C PHE A 250 8.07 -29.34 -1.08
N GLY A 251 7.53 -29.45 0.13
CA GLY A 251 7.82 -30.58 1.03
C GLY A 251 9.25 -30.65 1.54
N ASN A 252 10.04 -29.57 1.45
CA ASN A 252 11.42 -29.60 1.91
C ASN A 252 11.50 -29.42 3.43
N ALA A 253 12.27 -30.25 4.11
CA ALA A 253 12.46 -30.23 5.56
C ALA A 253 13.90 -29.87 5.94
N GLY A 254 14.08 -28.90 6.85
CA GLY A 254 15.39 -28.44 7.28
C GLY A 254 15.68 -27.03 6.80
N ALA A 255 16.89 -26.74 6.32
CA ALA A 255 17.30 -25.37 6.00
C ALA A 255 17.75 -25.18 4.54
N ASN A 256 17.45 -24.03 3.94
CA ASN A 256 18.03 -23.60 2.67
C ASN A 256 17.83 -24.56 1.48
N ASN A 257 16.81 -25.41 1.50
CA ASN A 257 16.60 -26.37 0.41
C ASN A 257 15.76 -25.76 -0.72
N MET A 258 16.12 -26.04 -1.96
CA MET A 258 15.39 -25.62 -3.16
C MET A 258 14.92 -26.81 -3.98
N GLY A 259 13.61 -26.91 -4.22
CA GLY A 259 12.99 -27.91 -5.08
C GLY A 259 11.96 -28.75 -4.34
N PHE A 260 12.06 -30.09 -4.38
CA PHE A 260 10.99 -30.99 -3.92
C PHE A 260 11.50 -32.04 -2.94
N GLU A 261 10.88 -32.12 -1.76
CA GLU A 261 11.07 -33.22 -0.82
C GLU A 261 12.53 -33.44 -0.41
N ASN A 262 13.33 -32.38 -0.34
CA ASN A 262 14.69 -32.46 0.20
C ASN A 262 14.66 -32.41 1.74
N THR A 263 15.52 -33.18 2.41
CA THR A 263 15.67 -33.18 3.87
C THR A 263 17.12 -32.90 4.26
N GLY A 264 17.35 -31.98 5.21
CA GLY A 264 18.70 -31.57 5.60
C GLY A 264 18.94 -30.11 5.23
N SER A 265 20.16 -29.77 4.84
CA SER A 265 20.56 -28.38 4.57
C SER A 265 21.17 -28.15 3.19
N ASP A 266 20.88 -27.00 2.59
CA ASP A 266 21.54 -26.51 1.36
C ASP A 266 21.41 -27.46 0.15
N ASN A 267 20.34 -28.25 0.07
CA ASN A 267 20.11 -29.14 -1.08
C ASN A 267 19.36 -28.43 -2.21
N THR A 268 19.72 -28.73 -3.45
CA THR A 268 19.01 -28.26 -4.65
C THR A 268 18.58 -29.43 -5.53
N GLY A 269 17.31 -29.45 -5.95
CA GLY A 269 16.74 -30.51 -6.78
C GLY A 269 15.65 -31.26 -6.03
N SER A 270 15.61 -32.59 -6.08
CA SER A 270 14.53 -33.33 -5.43
C SER A 270 14.96 -34.60 -4.71
N PHE A 271 14.26 -34.92 -3.63
CA PHE A 271 14.44 -36.15 -2.83
C PHE A 271 15.88 -36.32 -2.30
N ASN A 272 16.62 -35.24 -2.13
CA ASN A 272 17.95 -35.32 -1.54
C ASN A 272 17.84 -35.36 -0.02
N SER A 273 18.69 -36.16 0.63
CA SER A 273 18.81 -36.27 2.08
C SER A 273 20.26 -36.09 2.52
N GLY A 274 20.49 -35.35 3.60
CA GLY A 274 21.82 -34.89 4.00
C GLY A 274 22.07 -33.46 3.57
N ASP A 275 23.32 -33.05 3.42
CA ASP A 275 23.65 -31.64 3.21
C ASP A 275 24.38 -31.38 1.88
N PHE A 276 24.17 -30.19 1.29
CA PHE A 276 24.87 -29.71 0.08
C PHE A 276 24.72 -30.60 -1.16
N ASN A 277 23.62 -31.34 -1.29
CA ASN A 277 23.41 -32.17 -2.48
C ASN A 277 22.73 -31.38 -3.60
N THR A 278 23.16 -31.62 -4.83
CA THR A 278 22.51 -31.11 -6.04
C THR A 278 22.06 -32.27 -6.93
N GLY A 279 20.80 -32.29 -7.34
CA GLY A 279 20.25 -33.28 -8.27
C GLY A 279 19.11 -34.08 -7.67
N TRP A 280 19.10 -35.39 -7.87
CA TRP A 280 17.94 -36.23 -7.55
C TRP A 280 18.27 -37.45 -6.70
N GLY A 281 17.57 -37.62 -5.59
CA GLY A 281 17.61 -38.85 -4.79
C GLY A 281 18.98 -39.13 -4.15
N ASN A 282 19.82 -38.11 -3.95
CA ASN A 282 21.09 -38.31 -3.26
C ASN A 282 20.87 -38.45 -1.75
N SER A 283 21.66 -39.28 -1.11
CA SER A 283 21.76 -39.48 0.33
C SER A 283 23.23 -39.31 0.73
N GLY A 284 23.50 -38.71 1.89
CA GLY A 284 24.84 -38.28 2.28
C GLY A 284 25.10 -36.82 1.89
N ASP A 285 26.36 -36.41 1.87
CA ASP A 285 26.72 -34.99 1.80
C ASP A 285 27.56 -34.64 0.57
N ILE A 286 27.37 -33.42 0.04
CA ILE A 286 28.17 -32.82 -1.03
C ILE A 286 28.12 -33.65 -2.33
N ASN A 287 26.96 -34.24 -2.64
CA ASN A 287 26.80 -35.00 -3.86
C ASN A 287 26.22 -34.16 -5.00
N THR A 288 26.68 -34.38 -6.23
CA THR A 288 26.06 -33.80 -7.44
C THR A 288 25.68 -34.88 -8.44
N GLY A 289 24.39 -35.10 -8.65
CA GLY A 289 23.89 -36.05 -9.65
C GLY A 289 22.69 -36.84 -9.14
N PHE A 290 22.69 -38.15 -9.35
CA PHE A 290 21.53 -39.00 -9.16
C PHE A 290 21.86 -40.18 -8.24
N TYR A 291 21.06 -40.39 -7.19
CA TYR A 291 21.10 -41.61 -6.37
C TYR A 291 22.46 -41.95 -5.73
N ASN A 292 23.29 -40.95 -5.45
CA ASN A 292 24.51 -41.19 -4.68
C ASN A 292 24.14 -41.41 -3.20
N SER A 293 24.79 -42.34 -2.51
CA SER A 293 24.56 -42.62 -1.08
C SER A 293 25.79 -42.46 -0.19
N GLY A 294 26.97 -42.28 -0.80
CA GLY A 294 28.16 -41.82 -0.08
C GLY A 294 28.30 -40.30 -0.13
N ASN A 295 29.43 -39.79 0.34
CA ASN A 295 29.75 -38.36 0.35
C ASN A 295 30.72 -37.95 -0.77
N LEU A 296 30.65 -36.69 -1.20
CA LEU A 296 31.51 -36.07 -2.21
C LEU A 296 31.44 -36.77 -3.58
N ASN A 297 30.31 -37.36 -3.92
CA ASN A 297 30.13 -38.05 -5.19
C ASN A 297 29.62 -37.10 -6.27
N THR A 298 30.05 -37.34 -7.50
CA THR A 298 29.38 -36.77 -8.66
C THR A 298 28.97 -37.89 -9.62
N GLY A 299 27.87 -37.69 -10.37
CA GLY A 299 27.37 -38.69 -11.30
C GLY A 299 26.22 -39.54 -10.74
N PHE A 300 26.21 -40.84 -11.02
CA PHE A 300 25.07 -41.72 -10.77
C PHE A 300 25.42 -42.87 -9.82
N GLY A 301 24.63 -43.07 -8.76
CA GLY A 301 24.57 -44.34 -8.02
C GLY A 301 25.79 -44.70 -7.16
N SER A 302 26.67 -43.75 -6.82
CA SER A 302 27.86 -44.05 -6.02
C SER A 302 27.52 -44.16 -4.54
N SER A 303 27.85 -45.29 -3.91
CA SER A 303 27.65 -45.53 -2.47
C SER A 303 28.91 -45.36 -1.61
N VAL A 304 30.03 -44.98 -2.23
CA VAL A 304 31.30 -44.82 -1.54
C VAL A 304 31.56 -43.36 -1.18
N ASN A 305 32.21 -43.11 -0.04
CA ASN A 305 32.71 -41.79 0.30
C ASN A 305 33.99 -41.52 -0.49
N GLN A 306 34.00 -40.49 -1.33
CA GLN A 306 35.20 -40.14 -2.09
C GLN A 306 36.24 -39.53 -1.14
N THR A 307 37.48 -40.01 -1.24
CA THR A 307 38.64 -39.45 -0.52
C THR A 307 39.04 -38.05 -1.01
N GLY A 308 38.50 -37.61 -2.14
CA GLY A 308 38.71 -36.27 -2.70
C GLY A 308 37.82 -35.99 -3.91
N PRO A 309 37.84 -34.77 -4.46
CA PRO A 309 36.94 -34.36 -5.53
C PRO A 309 37.21 -35.15 -6.82
N ASN A 310 36.20 -35.90 -7.27
CA ASN A 310 36.19 -36.57 -8.56
C ASN A 310 34.94 -36.13 -9.34
N SER A 311 35.08 -35.98 -10.66
CA SER A 311 33.97 -35.70 -11.58
C SER A 311 33.67 -36.87 -12.52
N GLY A 312 32.40 -37.21 -12.72
CA GLY A 312 31.99 -38.33 -13.58
C GLY A 312 31.89 -39.67 -12.85
N PHE A 313 31.93 -40.80 -13.56
CA PHE A 313 31.45 -42.09 -13.04
C PHE A 313 32.58 -43.09 -12.76
N GLY A 314 32.50 -43.79 -11.63
CA GLY A 314 33.36 -44.95 -11.34
C GLY A 314 34.84 -44.64 -11.09
N ASN A 315 35.20 -43.37 -10.86
CA ASN A 315 36.57 -42.99 -10.56
C ASN A 315 36.97 -43.38 -9.11
N THR A 316 38.23 -43.74 -8.89
CA THR A 316 38.80 -44.05 -7.57
C THR A 316 40.08 -43.24 -7.35
N GLY A 317 40.21 -42.55 -6.22
CA GLY A 317 41.34 -41.67 -5.90
C GLY A 317 40.94 -40.20 -5.82
N ILE A 318 41.78 -39.27 -6.26
CA ILE A 318 41.57 -37.81 -6.11
C ILE A 318 41.83 -37.08 -7.42
N GLY A 319 40.99 -36.10 -7.77
CA GLY A 319 41.22 -35.20 -8.91
C GLY A 319 40.90 -35.85 -10.26
N ASN A 320 40.18 -36.97 -10.28
CA ASN A 320 39.86 -37.68 -11.51
C ASN A 320 38.61 -37.10 -12.18
N SER A 321 38.60 -37.06 -13.52
CA SER A 321 37.46 -36.65 -14.34
C SER A 321 37.15 -37.65 -15.45
N GLY A 322 35.87 -37.87 -15.75
CA GLY A 322 35.43 -38.79 -16.79
C GLY A 322 34.96 -40.13 -16.21
N PHE A 323 35.44 -41.25 -16.75
CA PHE A 323 34.89 -42.58 -16.47
C PHE A 323 35.97 -43.58 -16.05
N PHE A 324 35.78 -44.21 -14.89
CA PHE A 324 36.56 -45.36 -14.40
C PHE A 324 38.08 -45.12 -14.28
N ASN A 325 38.51 -43.90 -14.01
CA ASN A 325 39.92 -43.62 -13.77
C ASN A 325 40.34 -44.00 -12.34
N GLN A 326 41.60 -44.41 -12.15
CA GLN A 326 42.15 -44.80 -10.86
C GLN A 326 43.46 -44.06 -10.55
N GLY A 327 43.60 -43.55 -9.33
CA GLY A 327 44.80 -42.80 -8.90
C GLY A 327 44.55 -41.30 -8.81
N LEU A 328 45.55 -40.49 -9.19
CA LEU A 328 45.53 -39.04 -9.01
C LEU A 328 45.40 -38.30 -10.35
N ASN A 329 44.59 -37.24 -10.40
CA ASN A 329 44.56 -36.25 -11.48
C ASN A 329 44.41 -36.81 -12.91
N ASN A 330 43.62 -37.87 -13.08
CA ASN A 330 43.37 -38.43 -14.41
C ASN A 330 42.19 -37.75 -15.11
N SER A 331 42.18 -37.76 -16.44
CA SER A 331 41.05 -37.32 -17.25
C SER A 331 40.78 -38.25 -18.43
N GLY A 332 39.51 -38.59 -18.67
CA GLY A 332 39.09 -39.45 -19.78
C GLY A 332 38.54 -40.79 -19.32
N PHE A 333 38.95 -41.89 -19.96
CA PHE A 333 38.37 -43.22 -19.77
C PHE A 333 39.44 -44.24 -19.35
N TRP A 334 39.22 -44.90 -18.20
CA TRP A 334 40.04 -46.03 -17.73
C TRP A 334 41.54 -45.74 -17.61
N ASN A 335 41.92 -44.51 -17.27
CA ASN A 335 43.32 -44.22 -17.00
C ASN A 335 43.70 -44.61 -15.56
N SER A 336 44.93 -45.06 -15.34
CA SER A 336 45.43 -45.47 -14.04
C SER A 336 46.82 -44.93 -13.73
N ASN A 337 47.08 -44.50 -12.50
CA ASN A 337 48.43 -44.17 -12.06
C ASN A 337 48.63 -44.46 -10.56
N THR A 338 49.88 -44.55 -10.14
CA THR A 338 50.26 -44.92 -8.76
C THR A 338 51.28 -43.97 -8.12
N GLY A 339 51.73 -42.93 -8.84
CA GLY A 339 52.77 -42.02 -8.39
C GLY A 339 52.26 -40.62 -8.01
N PRO A 340 52.91 -39.93 -7.06
CA PRO A 340 52.61 -38.52 -6.77
C PRO A 340 53.01 -37.65 -7.97
N GLY A 341 52.13 -36.72 -8.37
CA GLY A 341 52.36 -35.84 -9.52
C GLY A 341 52.12 -36.47 -10.89
N CYS A 342 51.61 -37.70 -10.95
CA CYS A 342 51.20 -38.36 -12.19
C CYS A 342 49.86 -37.80 -12.70
N HIS A 343 49.74 -37.64 -14.02
CA HIS A 343 48.55 -37.19 -14.72
C HIS A 343 48.38 -38.03 -15.98
N LYS A 344 47.19 -38.59 -16.19
CA LYS A 344 46.89 -39.39 -17.38
C LYS A 344 45.66 -38.83 -18.08
N THR A 345 45.77 -38.54 -19.36
CA THR A 345 44.72 -37.93 -20.17
C THR A 345 44.43 -38.77 -21.41
N GLY A 346 43.18 -39.15 -21.60
CA GLY A 346 42.74 -39.91 -22.78
C GLY A 346 42.16 -41.28 -22.40
N PHE A 347 42.62 -42.35 -23.05
CA PHE A 347 42.03 -43.68 -22.93
C PHE A 347 43.06 -44.72 -22.51
N PHE A 348 42.79 -45.48 -21.45
CA PHE A 348 43.59 -46.63 -21.03
C PHE A 348 45.08 -46.35 -20.77
N ASN A 349 45.46 -45.10 -20.46
CA ASN A 349 46.85 -44.81 -20.11
C ASN A 349 47.15 -45.32 -18.69
N SER A 350 48.36 -45.80 -18.45
CA SER A 350 48.74 -46.47 -17.20
C SER A 350 50.18 -46.18 -16.76
N GLY A 351 50.56 -46.57 -15.54
CA GLY A 351 51.95 -46.54 -15.10
C GLY A 351 52.32 -45.35 -14.20
N SER A 352 53.60 -45.28 -13.84
CA SER A 352 54.15 -44.36 -12.84
C SER A 352 54.77 -43.09 -13.42
N GLY A 353 54.74 -42.92 -14.76
CA GLY A 353 55.26 -41.73 -15.43
C GLY A 353 54.48 -40.46 -15.10
N VAL A 354 55.09 -39.28 -15.28
CA VAL A 354 54.52 -38.00 -14.84
C VAL A 354 53.32 -37.58 -15.70
N TRP A 355 53.41 -37.66 -17.03
CA TRP A 355 52.32 -37.29 -17.94
C TRP A 355 52.15 -38.29 -19.08
N ASP A 356 50.98 -38.91 -19.18
CA ASP A 356 50.62 -39.65 -20.40
C ASP A 356 49.39 -39.04 -21.07
N THR A 357 49.48 -38.77 -22.37
CA THR A 357 48.39 -38.23 -23.17
C THR A 357 48.14 -39.08 -24.41
N GLY A 358 46.91 -39.55 -24.61
CA GLY A 358 46.51 -40.31 -25.79
C GLY A 358 45.88 -41.65 -25.43
N ILE A 359 46.28 -42.73 -26.10
CA ILE A 359 45.66 -44.05 -25.95
C ILE A 359 46.70 -45.10 -25.56
N GLY A 360 46.45 -45.80 -24.46
CA GLY A 360 47.21 -46.99 -24.08
C GLY A 360 48.69 -46.74 -23.80
N ASN A 361 49.09 -45.50 -23.51
CA ASN A 361 50.47 -45.21 -23.12
C ASN A 361 50.76 -45.76 -21.72
N SER A 362 51.99 -46.17 -21.47
CA SER A 362 52.40 -46.81 -20.22
C SER A 362 53.85 -46.51 -19.84
N GLY A 363 54.27 -46.95 -18.66
CA GLY A 363 55.67 -46.86 -18.21
C GLY A 363 55.93 -45.83 -17.12
N GLY A 364 57.22 -45.59 -16.86
CA GLY A 364 57.72 -44.75 -15.77
C GLY A 364 58.44 -43.47 -16.22
N GLY A 365 58.40 -43.13 -17.52
CA GLY A 365 59.03 -41.92 -18.05
C GLY A 365 58.30 -40.62 -17.75
N ASP A 366 58.90 -39.49 -18.08
CA ASP A 366 58.33 -38.18 -17.74
C ASP A 366 57.10 -37.87 -18.60
N TYR A 367 57.17 -38.12 -19.93
CA TYR A 367 56.07 -37.81 -20.85
C TYR A 367 55.90 -38.88 -21.94
N ASN A 368 54.71 -39.48 -22.06
CA ASN A 368 54.32 -40.27 -23.24
C ASN A 368 53.12 -39.64 -23.94
N THR A 369 53.26 -39.30 -25.23
CA THR A 369 52.17 -38.72 -26.03
C THR A 369 51.91 -39.53 -27.29
N GLY A 370 50.66 -39.96 -27.50
CA GLY A 370 50.23 -40.67 -28.71
C GLY A 370 49.61 -42.03 -28.40
N PHE A 371 50.03 -43.09 -29.09
CA PHE A 371 49.39 -44.40 -29.06
C PHE A 371 50.35 -45.50 -28.62
N PHE A 372 50.04 -46.17 -27.51
CA PHE A 372 50.76 -47.35 -27.04
C PHE A 372 52.28 -47.14 -26.86
N ASN A 373 52.70 -45.94 -26.48
CA ASN A 373 54.10 -45.69 -26.12
C ASN A 373 54.39 -46.24 -24.71
N SER A 374 55.64 -46.68 -24.49
CA SER A 374 56.13 -47.26 -23.24
C SER A 374 57.59 -46.85 -22.98
N GLY A 375 58.05 -46.85 -21.74
CA GLY A 375 59.43 -46.47 -21.42
C GLY A 375 59.71 -46.17 -19.95
N ILE A 376 60.98 -46.15 -19.56
CA ILE A 376 61.44 -45.84 -18.19
C ILE A 376 62.34 -44.61 -18.23
N GLY A 377 61.76 -43.43 -18.52
CA GLY A 377 62.48 -42.14 -18.57
C GLY A 377 62.23 -41.37 -19.86
N GLY A 378 62.37 -40.04 -19.83
CA GLY A 378 62.36 -39.18 -21.02
C GLY A 378 61.00 -38.92 -21.67
N TYR A 379 61.03 -38.39 -22.90
CA TYR A 379 59.88 -37.94 -23.69
C TYR A 379 59.62 -38.86 -24.90
N ASN A 380 58.56 -39.67 -24.86
CA ASN A 380 58.14 -40.46 -26.02
C ASN A 380 56.95 -39.85 -26.74
N THR A 381 57.03 -39.70 -28.06
CA THR A 381 55.94 -39.17 -28.89
C THR A 381 55.68 -40.02 -30.13
N GLY A 382 54.41 -40.24 -30.48
CA GLY A 382 54.02 -41.01 -31.66
C GLY A 382 53.38 -42.34 -31.31
N SER A 383 53.81 -43.45 -31.92
CA SER A 383 53.11 -44.74 -31.78
C SER A 383 54.02 -45.94 -31.54
N PHE A 384 53.73 -46.77 -30.53
CA PHE A 384 54.45 -48.02 -30.25
C PHE A 384 55.95 -47.82 -29.99
N ASN A 385 56.36 -46.69 -29.42
CA ASN A 385 57.74 -46.50 -28.99
C ASN A 385 57.98 -47.17 -27.63
N SER A 386 59.16 -47.77 -27.44
CA SER A 386 59.63 -48.37 -26.19
C SER A 386 61.06 -47.90 -25.93
N GLY A 387 61.27 -47.03 -24.94
CA GLY A 387 62.59 -46.40 -24.71
C GLY A 387 62.49 -45.06 -24.00
N MET A 388 63.59 -44.30 -24.02
CA MET A 388 63.63 -42.90 -23.58
C MET A 388 63.80 -41.96 -24.77
N ASP A 389 63.21 -40.77 -24.69
CA ASP A 389 63.44 -39.66 -25.63
C ASP A 389 63.23 -40.02 -27.12
N SER A 390 62.21 -40.84 -27.41
CA SER A 390 61.95 -41.34 -28.77
C SER A 390 60.74 -40.71 -29.45
N SER A 391 60.84 -40.48 -30.76
CA SER A 391 59.75 -39.91 -31.57
C SER A 391 59.49 -40.72 -32.85
N GLY A 392 58.23 -40.75 -33.31
CA GLY A 392 57.84 -41.49 -34.51
C GLY A 392 57.14 -42.80 -34.17
N GLY A 393 57.59 -43.95 -34.67
CA GLY A 393 56.92 -45.20 -34.32
C GLY A 393 57.71 -46.50 -34.41
N PHE A 394 57.31 -47.46 -33.57
CA PHE A 394 57.95 -48.78 -33.45
C PHE A 394 59.44 -48.72 -33.08
N ASN A 395 59.85 -47.68 -32.35
CA ASN A 395 61.21 -47.56 -31.81
C ASN A 395 61.35 -48.40 -30.54
N THR A 396 62.51 -49.02 -30.32
CA THR A 396 62.75 -49.93 -29.16
C THR A 396 64.01 -49.58 -28.35
N GLY A 397 64.75 -48.56 -28.77
CA GLY A 397 65.91 -48.02 -28.08
C GLY A 397 65.66 -46.60 -27.55
N ASN A 398 66.69 -46.03 -26.95
CA ASN A 398 66.68 -44.65 -26.48
C ASN A 398 67.13 -43.69 -27.60
N ASP A 399 66.66 -42.44 -27.52
CA ASP A 399 67.06 -41.34 -28.40
C ASP A 399 66.79 -41.60 -29.89
N GLN A 400 65.76 -42.39 -30.20
CA GLN A 400 65.43 -42.79 -31.57
C GLN A 400 64.36 -41.89 -32.20
N SER A 401 64.51 -41.62 -33.49
CA SER A 401 63.55 -40.86 -34.29
C SER A 401 63.12 -41.63 -35.53
N GLY A 402 61.94 -41.31 -36.05
CA GLY A 402 61.41 -41.95 -37.26
C GLY A 402 60.77 -43.31 -36.99
N PHE A 403 60.98 -44.28 -37.88
CA PHE A 403 60.35 -45.59 -37.80
C PHE A 403 61.38 -46.71 -37.63
N PHE A 404 61.09 -47.66 -36.73
CA PHE A 404 61.90 -48.87 -36.49
C PHE A 404 63.35 -48.61 -36.05
N GLY A 405 63.61 -47.50 -35.36
CA GLY A 405 64.92 -47.18 -34.78
C GLY A 405 65.99 -46.84 -35.81
N LEU A 406 65.60 -46.34 -36.98
CA LEU A 406 66.50 -46.12 -38.11
C LEU A 406 67.31 -44.81 -38.05
N PHE A 407 67.09 -43.93 -37.06
CA PHE A 407 67.85 -42.69 -36.88
C PHE A 407 67.94 -42.26 -35.43
#